data_AF-A0A7J2NQM2-F1
#
_entry.id   AF-A0A7J2NQM2-F1
#
_cell.length_a   1.000
_cell.length_b   1.000
_cell.length_c   1.000
_cell.angle_alpha   90.00
_cell.angle_beta   90.00
_cell.angle_gamma   90.00
#
_symmetry.space_group_name_H-M   'P 1'
#
loop_
_entity.id
_entity.type
_entity.pdbx_description
1 polymer ?
#
loop_
_entity_poly.entity_id
_entity_poly.type
_entity_poly.pdbx_seq_one_letter_code
_entity_poly.pdbx_strand_id
1 'polypeptide(L)' 'MAKIHKDIIKLLSAEPLSLAEIAEKLEKPEKKVYNALKKLFSDGEINCDGKSRKYSIVNK' A
#
# COMPACT_ATOMS: atom_id res chain seq x y z
N MET A 1 13.79 -4.89 3.02
CA MET A 1 12.60 -4.31 2.36
C MET A 1 12.69 -4.54 0.85
N ALA A 2 11.68 -5.15 0.24
CA ALA A 2 11.62 -5.29 -1.22
C ALA A 2 11.36 -3.91 -1.85
N LYS A 3 11.88 -3.64 -3.07
CA LYS A 3 11.63 -2.36 -3.80
C LYS A 3 10.15 -1.99 -3.79
N ILE A 4 9.28 -2.97 -4.05
CA ILE A 4 7.82 -2.79 -4.08
C ILE A 4 7.24 -2.23 -2.78
N HIS A 5 7.82 -2.53 -1.61
CA HIS A 5 7.35 -1.97 -0.35
C HIS A 5 7.61 -0.46 -0.29
N LYS A 6 8.82 -0.04 -0.67
CA LYS A 6 9.20 1.38 -0.71
C LYS A 6 8.38 2.15 -1.73
N ASP A 7 8.14 1.55 -2.90
CA ASP A 7 7.30 2.17 -3.93
C ASP A 7 5.85 2.34 -3.43
N ILE A 8 5.29 1.33 -2.75
CA ILE A 8 3.94 1.41 -2.15
C ILE A 8 3.87 2.52 -1.10
N ILE A 9 4.82 2.59 -0.16
CA ILE A 9 4.85 3.66 0.86
C ILE A 9 4.96 5.03 0.19
N LYS A 10 5.80 5.17 -0.85
CA LYS A 10 5.96 6.42 -1.58
C LYS A 10 4.68 6.85 -2.29
N LEU A 11 3.95 5.89 -2.88
CA LEU A 11 2.63 6.13 -3.49
C LEU A 11 1.59 6.54 -2.45
N LEU A 12 1.56 5.82 -1.32
CA LEU A 12 0.62 6.07 -0.22
C LEU A 12 0.92 7.34 0.58
N SER A 13 2.17 7.81 0.54
CA SER A 13 2.59 9.08 1.13
C SER A 13 2.12 10.28 0.33
N ALA A 14 1.84 10.11 -0.97
CA ALA A 14 1.26 11.17 -1.78
C ALA A 14 -0.25 11.24 -1.56
N GLU A 15 -0.94 10.10 -1.68
CA GLU A 15 -2.39 10.00 -1.49
C GLU A 15 -2.79 8.62 -0.96
N PRO A 16 -3.90 8.53 -0.19
CA PRO A 16 -4.47 7.26 0.18
C PRO A 16 -5.08 6.57 -1.05
N LEU A 17 -4.50 5.42 -1.42
CA LEU A 17 -4.85 4.67 -2.62
C LEU A 17 -5.42 3.31 -2.27
N SER A 18 -6.27 2.80 -3.16
CA SER A 18 -6.80 1.44 -3.07
C SER A 18 -5.79 0.42 -3.62
N LEU A 19 -6.00 -0.86 -3.31
CA LEU A 19 -5.16 -1.94 -3.81
C LEU A 19 -5.09 -1.97 -5.35
N ALA A 20 -6.23 -1.73 -6.00
CA ALA A 20 -6.32 -1.70 -7.46
C ALA A 20 -5.49 -0.53 -8.03
N GLU A 21 -5.62 0.68 -7.48
CA GLU A 21 -4.84 1.84 -7.93
C GLU A 21 -3.34 1.65 -7.73
N ILE A 22 -2.94 1.01 -6.62
CA ILE A 22 -1.54 0.69 -6.35
C ILE A 22 -1.02 -0.36 -7.35
N ALA A 23 -1.82 -1.37 -7.68
CA ALA A 23 -1.50 -2.39 -8.67
C ALA A 23 -1.36 -1.81 -10.08
N GLU A 24 -2.25 -0.90 -10.47
CA GLU A 24 -2.18 -0.18 -11.74
C GLU A 24 -0.94 0.71 -11.80
N LYS A 25 -0.68 1.55 -10.79
CA LYS A 25 0.51 2.43 -10.76
C LYS A 25 1.84 1.67 -10.73
N LEU A 26 1.85 0.47 -10.16
CA LEU A 26 3.05 -0.38 -10.11
C LEU A 26 3.18 -1.32 -11.30
N GLU A 27 2.18 -1.35 -12.20
CA GLU A 27 2.04 -2.34 -13.27
C GLU A 27 2.31 -3.77 -12.78
N LYS A 28 1.77 -4.10 -11.61
CA LYS A 28 2.02 -5.37 -10.93
C LYS A 28 0.73 -6.08 -10.58
N PRO A 29 0.77 -7.44 -10.54
CA PRO A 29 -0.41 -8.20 -10.19
C PRO A 29 -0.86 -7.85 -8.77
N GLU A 30 -2.16 -7.65 -8.62
CA GLU A 30 -2.84 -7.37 -7.36
C GLU A 30 -2.41 -8.31 -6.23
N LYS A 31 -2.17 -9.60 -6.54
CA LYS A 31 -1.69 -10.58 -5.57
C LYS A 31 -0.31 -10.25 -4.98
N LYS A 32 0.60 -9.68 -5.77
CA LYS A 32 1.91 -9.22 -5.27
C LYS A 32 1.75 -7.96 -4.43
N VAL A 33 0.93 -7.03 -4.89
CA VAL A 33 0.64 -5.79 -4.16
C VAL A 33 -0.06 -6.08 -2.84
N TYR A 34 -1.04 -6.98 -2.82
CA TYR A 34 -1.72 -7.46 -1.62
C TYR A 34 -0.75 -8.07 -0.62
N ASN A 35 0.16 -8.95 -1.06
CA ASN A 35 1.15 -9.54 -0.16
C ASN A 35 2.11 -8.49 0.42
N ALA A 36 2.49 -7.50 -0.38
CA ALA A 36 3.33 -6.39 0.07
C ALA A 36 2.59 -5.48 1.07
N LEU A 37 1.36 -5.07 0.74
CA LEU A 37 0.48 -4.30 1.62
C LEU A 37 0.20 -5.05 2.92
N LYS A 38 -0.11 -6.35 2.87
CA LYS A 38 -0.32 -7.18 4.05
C LYS A 38 0.91 -7.18 4.96
N LYS A 39 2.12 -7.24 4.38
CA LYS A 39 3.36 -7.19 5.14
C LYS A 39 3.60 -5.80 5.74
N LEU A 40 3.40 -4.74 4.97
CA LEU A 40 3.50 -3.34 5.44
C LEU A 40 2.48 -3.02 6.54
N PHE A 41 1.27 -3.56 6.43
CA PHE A 41 0.22 -3.41 7.43
C PHE A 41 0.60 -4.14 8.72
N SER A 42 1.16 -5.35 8.60
CA SER A 42 1.67 -6.10 9.75
C SER A 42 2.88 -5.46 10.43
N ASP A 43 3.69 -4.72 9.66
CA ASP A 43 4.84 -3.95 10.18
C ASP A 43 4.38 -2.63 10.85
N GLY A 44 3.11 -2.23 10.65
CA GLY A 44 2.56 -0.98 11.16
C GLY A 44 2.94 0.26 10.34
N GLU A 45 3.44 0.08 9.11
CA GLU A 45 3.82 1.19 8.23
C GLU A 45 2.62 1.77 7.46
N ILE A 46 1.56 0.98 7.24
CA ILE A 46 0.34 1.42 6.55
C ILE A 46 -0.91 1.08 7.36
N ASN A 47 -1.92 1.93 7.24
CA ASN A 47 -3.23 1.75 7.81
C ASN A 47 -4.26 1.46 6.70
N CYS A 48 -5.31 0.72 7.04
CA CYS A 48 -6.42 0.47 6.12
C CYS A 48 -7.64 1.20 6.66
N ASP A 49 -8.10 2.22 5.94
CA ASP A 49 -9.30 2.95 6.32
C ASP A 49 -10.53 2.16 5.87
N GLY A 50 -11.23 1.55 6.84
CA GLY A 50 -12.40 0.71 6.58
C GLY A 50 -13.60 1.44 5.97
N LYS A 51 -13.65 2.78 6.07
CA LYS A 51 -14.69 3.59 5.42
C LYS A 51 -14.38 3.85 3.95
N SER A 52 -13.11 4.09 3.64
CA SER A 52 -12.69 4.45 2.28
C SER A 52 -12.18 3.27 1.45
N ARG A 53 -11.97 2.10 2.07
CA ARG A 53 -11.26 0.93 1.49
C ARG A 53 -9.91 1.33 0.87
N LYS A 54 -9.28 2.34 1.46
CA LYS A 54 -8.02 2.90 1.00
C LYS A 54 -6.94 2.62 2.03
N TYR A 55 -5.74 2.39 1.53
CA TYR A 55 -4.56 2.28 2.35
C TYR A 55 -3.98 3.68 2.52
N SER A 56 -3.43 3.96 3.69
CA SER A 56 -2.78 5.23 4.05
C SER A 56 -1.46 4.91 4.74
N ILE A 57 -0.46 5.79 4.70
CA ILE A 57 0.70 5.60 5.57
C ILE A 57 0.30 5.85 7.04
N VAL A 58 0.82 5.06 7.97
CA VAL A 58 0.73 5.38 9.40
C VAL A 58 1.79 6.45 9.65
N ASN A 59 1.39 7.71 9.52
CA ASN A 59 2.28 8.80 9.91
C ASN A 59 2.37 8.77 11.44
N LYS A 60 3.57 8.52 11.96
CA LYS A 60 3.87 8.55 13.39
C LYS A 60 4.09 9.99 13.86
#